data_AF-A0A7Y4GZT0-F1
#
_entry.id   AF-A0A7Y4GZT0-F1
#
_cell.length_a   1.000
_cell.length_b   1.000
_cell.length_c   1.000
_cell.angle_alpha   90.00
_cell.angle_beta   90.00
_cell.angle_gamma   90.00
#
_symmetry.space_group_name_H-M   'P 1'
#
loop_
_entity.id
_entity.type
_entity.pdbx_description
1 polymer ?
#
loop_
_entity_poly.entity_id
_entity_poly.type
_entity_poly.pdbx_seq_one_letter_code
_entity_poly.pdbx_strand_id
1 'polypeptide(L)'
;GVIGVPNVVIETSGSTSLVQTGNVYQLNPVGGGTGPTAKYLGSSITVGQFGGWAPIGAEATASGYQVAWKLAGADQYTVWSTDTNGNDTVKLLDSVSGGSAALQSIETSFAQDLNGDGVIGVPNVVIETSGSTSLVQTGNVYQLNPVGGGTGPTAKYLGSSITVGQFGGWAPIGAEATASGYQVAWKLAGADQYTVWSTDTNGNDTVKLLDSVSGG
;
A
#
# COMPACT_ATOMS: atom_id res chain seq x y z
N GLY A 1 24.30 39.97 11.43
CA GLY A 1 24.40 38.50 11.55
C GLY A 1 23.78 37.88 10.33
N VAL A 2 24.45 36.92 9.70
CA VAL A 2 23.85 36.16 8.59
C VAL A 2 22.75 35.30 9.20
N ILE A 3 21.49 35.64 8.94
CA ILE A 3 20.37 34.75 9.28
C ILE A 3 20.50 33.57 8.33
N GLY A 4 20.89 32.40 8.85
CA GLY A 4 20.95 31.18 8.07
C GLY A 4 19.59 30.91 7.43
N VAL A 5 19.59 30.49 6.16
CA VAL A 5 18.37 30.08 5.48
C VAL A 5 17.76 28.93 6.29
N PRO A 6 16.49 29.01 6.72
CA PRO A 6 15.88 27.97 7.53
C PRO A 6 15.92 26.63 6.78
N ASN A 7 16.37 25.61 7.48
CA ASN A 7 16.50 24.26 6.97
C ASN A 7 15.61 23.33 7.79
N VAL A 8 14.61 22.72 7.17
CA VAL A 8 13.69 21.78 7.81
C VAL A 8 13.86 20.43 7.14
N VAL A 9 14.33 19.46 7.91
CA VAL A 9 14.38 18.07 7.46
C VAL A 9 12.96 17.53 7.47
N ILE A 10 12.47 17.10 6.31
CA ILE A 10 11.13 16.50 6.16
C ILE A 10 11.22 15.01 6.47
N GLU A 11 12.25 14.33 5.97
CA GLU A 11 12.50 12.91 6.18
C GLU A 11 13.98 12.57 5.90
N THR A 12 14.44 11.42 6.41
CA THR A 12 15.83 10.92 6.23
C THR A 12 15.88 9.40 6.09
N SER A 13 14.82 8.77 5.58
CA SER A 13 14.73 7.33 5.42
C SER A 13 15.26 6.91 4.05
N GLY A 14 15.95 5.77 3.97
CA GLY A 14 16.55 5.32 2.71
C GLY A 14 17.89 6.00 2.42
N SER A 15 18.17 6.26 1.15
CA SER A 15 19.43 6.88 0.69
C SER A 15 19.31 8.37 0.43
N THR A 16 18.09 8.90 0.33
CA THR A 16 17.82 10.34 0.15
C THR A 16 17.16 10.93 1.38
N SER A 17 17.51 12.18 1.68
CA SER A 17 16.88 13.02 2.68
C SER A 17 16.19 14.16 1.95
N LEU A 18 14.89 14.28 2.19
CA LEU A 18 14.10 15.40 1.70
C LEU A 18 14.19 16.54 2.70
N VAL A 19 14.71 17.68 2.24
CA VAL A 19 14.98 18.83 3.10
C VAL A 19 14.42 20.09 2.48
N GLN A 20 13.59 20.83 3.20
CA GLN A 20 13.23 22.18 2.80
C GLN A 20 14.37 23.14 3.19
N THR A 21 15.01 23.75 2.20
CA THR A 21 16.03 24.80 2.41
C THR A 21 15.49 26.12 1.86
N GLY A 22 15.11 27.02 2.75
CA GLY A 22 14.45 28.28 2.37
C GLY A 22 13.06 27.99 1.83
N ASN A 23 12.82 28.32 0.56
CA ASN A 23 11.51 28.15 -0.08
C ASN A 23 11.47 27.01 -1.11
N VAL A 24 12.45 26.11 -1.11
CA VAL A 24 12.54 24.98 -2.07
C VAL A 24 12.87 23.68 -1.37
N TYR A 25 12.73 22.55 -2.08
CA TYR A 25 13.00 21.21 -1.57
C TYR A 25 14.27 20.62 -2.19
N GLN A 26 15.20 20.18 -1.35
CA GLN A 26 16.46 19.54 -1.72
C GLN A 26 16.36 18.02 -1.53
N LEU A 27 16.95 17.26 -2.47
CA LEU A 27 17.00 15.80 -2.48
C LEU A 27 18.43 15.35 -2.12
N ASN A 28 18.83 15.52 -0.87
CA ASN A 28 20.22 15.32 -0.45
C ASN A 28 20.51 13.86 -0.10
N PRO A 29 21.70 13.31 -0.39
CA PRO A 29 22.06 11.98 0.11
C PRO A 29 22.07 11.94 1.65
N VAL A 30 21.52 10.88 2.25
CA VAL A 30 21.54 10.67 3.72
C VAL A 30 22.98 10.57 4.25
N GLY A 31 23.90 10.01 3.45
CA GLY A 31 25.33 9.92 3.76
C GLY A 31 26.07 11.27 3.79
N GLY A 32 25.38 12.38 3.51
CA GLY A 32 25.93 13.73 3.45
C GLY A 32 26.25 14.19 2.04
N GLY A 33 26.45 15.51 1.90
CA GLY A 33 26.62 16.19 0.62
C GLY A 33 25.36 16.95 0.19
N THR A 34 25.38 17.45 -1.05
CA THR A 34 24.27 18.21 -1.64
C THR A 34 23.76 17.49 -2.86
N GLY A 35 22.46 17.20 -2.89
CA GLY A 35 21.79 16.69 -4.08
C GLY A 35 21.09 17.81 -4.87
N PRO A 36 20.30 17.47 -5.89
CA PRO A 36 19.56 18.45 -6.66
C PRO A 36 18.36 19.02 -5.89
N THR A 37 17.86 20.15 -6.37
CA THR A 37 16.55 20.69 -5.97
C THR A 37 15.45 20.01 -6.79
N ALA A 38 14.33 19.65 -6.15
CA ALA A 38 13.15 19.17 -6.85
C ALA A 38 12.56 20.27 -7.74
N LYS A 39 12.25 19.95 -8.99
CA LYS A 39 11.82 20.91 -10.02
C LYS A 39 10.57 20.42 -10.74
N TYR A 40 9.77 21.39 -11.19
CA TYR A 40 8.62 21.20 -12.06
C TYR A 40 8.83 22.03 -13.33
N LEU A 41 8.79 21.37 -14.49
CA LEU A 41 9.05 21.99 -15.80
C LEU A 41 10.37 22.80 -15.82
N GLY A 42 11.42 22.26 -15.21
CA GLY A 42 12.75 22.87 -15.16
C GLY A 42 12.96 23.92 -14.06
N SER A 43 11.90 24.36 -13.37
CA SER A 43 11.97 25.39 -12.32
C SER A 43 11.85 24.78 -10.93
N SER A 44 12.59 25.29 -9.94
CA SER A 44 12.52 24.78 -8.56
C SER A 44 11.10 24.85 -8.03
N ILE A 45 10.66 23.75 -7.42
CA ILE A 45 9.35 23.71 -6.76
C ILE A 45 9.45 24.52 -5.48
N THR A 46 8.47 25.40 -5.28
CA THR A 46 8.39 26.25 -4.11
C THR A 46 7.34 25.78 -3.11
N VAL A 47 7.53 26.14 -1.83
CA VAL A 47 6.57 25.78 -0.78
C VAL A 47 5.20 26.38 -1.08
N GLY A 48 4.16 25.56 -1.01
CA GLY A 48 2.77 25.96 -1.30
C GLY A 48 2.40 26.08 -2.78
N GLN A 49 3.33 25.84 -3.71
CA GLN A 49 3.10 25.98 -5.16
C GLN A 49 1.90 25.16 -5.66
N PHE A 50 1.66 23.99 -5.08
CA PHE A 50 0.63 23.05 -5.53
C PHE A 50 -0.56 22.97 -4.57
N GLY A 51 -1.01 24.09 -4.02
CA GLY A 51 -2.37 24.20 -3.44
C GLY A 51 -2.72 23.14 -2.37
N GLY A 52 -1.78 22.83 -1.47
CA GLY A 52 -1.98 21.87 -0.37
C GLY A 52 -1.20 20.57 -0.50
N TRP A 53 -0.62 20.28 -1.67
CA TRP A 53 0.33 19.17 -1.82
C TRP A 53 1.68 19.51 -1.19
N ALA A 54 2.17 18.63 -0.32
CA ALA A 54 3.49 18.70 0.27
C ALA A 54 4.27 17.41 -0.01
N PRO A 55 5.59 17.49 -0.27
CA PRO A 55 6.39 16.29 -0.43
C PRO A 55 6.64 15.67 0.95
N ILE A 56 6.56 14.35 1.03
CA ILE A 56 6.65 13.58 2.29
C ILE A 56 7.80 12.58 2.30
N GLY A 57 8.35 12.26 1.13
CA GLY A 57 9.43 11.29 0.94
C GLY A 57 10.13 11.52 -0.38
N ALA A 58 11.42 11.21 -0.44
CA ALA A 58 12.16 11.12 -1.69
C ALA A 58 13.16 9.95 -1.63
N GLU A 59 13.39 9.29 -2.76
CA GLU A 59 14.43 8.26 -2.83
C GLU A 59 15.14 8.25 -4.18
N ALA A 60 16.45 8.05 -4.15
CA ALA A 60 17.28 7.96 -5.33
C ALA A 60 16.97 6.66 -6.09
N THR A 61 16.99 6.75 -7.42
CA THR A 61 16.84 5.61 -8.33
C THR A 61 18.04 5.54 -9.25
N ALA A 62 18.10 4.50 -10.09
CA ALA A 62 19.16 4.36 -11.08
C ALA A 62 19.20 5.53 -12.11
N SER A 63 18.09 6.23 -12.33
CA SER A 63 17.95 7.25 -13.38
C SER A 63 17.52 8.64 -12.88
N GLY A 64 17.48 8.86 -11.56
CA GLY A 64 17.01 10.10 -10.97
C GLY A 64 16.46 9.87 -9.57
N TYR A 65 15.29 10.44 -9.26
CA TYR A 65 14.65 10.30 -7.95
C TYR A 65 13.17 9.99 -8.09
N GLN A 66 12.59 9.40 -7.05
CA GLN A 66 11.17 9.41 -6.81
C GLN A 66 10.86 10.41 -5.71
N VAL A 67 9.74 11.13 -5.81
CA VAL A 67 9.28 12.06 -4.77
C VAL A 67 7.80 11.79 -4.51
N ALA A 68 7.49 11.39 -3.29
CA ALA A 68 6.12 11.15 -2.82
C ALA A 68 5.53 12.43 -2.23
N TRP A 69 4.27 12.70 -2.55
CA TRP A 69 3.53 13.87 -2.11
C TRP A 69 2.20 13.46 -1.49
N LYS A 70 1.76 14.21 -0.49
CA LYS A 70 0.46 14.05 0.18
C LYS A 70 -0.34 15.35 0.11
N LEU A 71 -1.63 15.23 -0.17
CA LEU A 71 -2.55 16.35 -0.10
C LEU A 71 -2.96 16.60 1.36
N ALA A 72 -2.74 17.81 1.85
CA ALA A 72 -3.13 18.17 3.20
C ALA A 72 -4.65 18.01 3.43
N GLY A 73 -5.03 17.30 4.49
CA GLY A 73 -6.42 17.08 4.87
C GLY A 73 -7.19 16.04 4.05
N ALA A 74 -6.52 15.32 3.13
CA ALA A 74 -7.13 14.26 2.34
C ALA A 74 -6.25 13.00 2.32
N ASP A 75 -6.87 11.83 2.20
CA ASP A 75 -6.19 10.57 1.93
C ASP A 75 -5.87 10.46 0.43
N GLN A 76 -5.00 11.35 -0.06
CA GLN A 76 -4.59 11.42 -1.47
C GLN A 76 -3.09 11.60 -1.60
N TYR A 77 -2.49 10.78 -2.46
CA TYR A 77 -1.06 10.69 -2.69
C TYR A 77 -0.73 10.73 -4.18
N THR A 78 0.39 11.34 -4.54
CA THR A 78 0.98 11.26 -5.88
C THR A 78 2.47 11.00 -5.74
N VAL A 79 3.04 10.27 -6.69
CA VAL A 79 4.48 9.98 -6.71
C VAL A 79 5.02 10.38 -8.06
N TRP A 80 6.05 11.21 -8.06
CA TRP A 80 6.70 11.69 -9.27
C TRP A 80 8.02 10.98 -9.44
N SER A 81 8.41 10.72 -10.68
CA SER A 81 9.79 10.41 -11.03
C SER A 81 10.45 11.68 -11.56
N THR A 82 11.73 11.84 -11.24
CA THR A 82 12.57 12.92 -11.77
C THR A 82 13.74 12.35 -12.58
N ASP A 83 14.37 13.21 -13.37
CA ASP A 83 15.74 12.97 -13.85
C ASP A 83 16.77 13.13 -12.72
N THR A 84 18.05 12.94 -13.03
CA THR A 84 19.16 13.10 -12.08
C THR A 84 19.39 14.55 -11.63
N ASN A 85 18.79 15.54 -12.30
CA ASN A 85 18.86 16.96 -11.96
C ASN A 85 17.64 17.46 -11.17
N GLY A 86 16.75 16.55 -10.79
CA GLY A 86 15.54 16.81 -10.02
C GLY A 86 14.34 17.31 -10.82
N ASN A 87 14.40 17.34 -12.16
CA ASN A 87 13.25 17.72 -13.00
C ASN A 87 12.23 16.60 -13.06
N ASP A 88 10.96 16.91 -12.83
CA ASP A 88 9.87 15.98 -13.06
C ASP A 88 9.89 15.44 -14.50
N THR A 89 9.61 14.14 -14.61
CA THR A 89 9.57 13.44 -15.90
C THR A 89 8.22 12.78 -16.11
N VAL A 90 7.74 12.07 -15.09
CA VAL A 90 6.46 11.35 -15.13
C VAL A 90 5.84 11.28 -13.74
N LYS A 91 4.51 11.27 -13.68
CA LYS A 91 3.78 10.84 -12.49
C LYS A 91 3.69 9.32 -12.48
N LEU A 92 4.38 8.68 -11.54
CA LEU A 92 4.28 7.24 -11.31
C LEU A 92 2.90 6.88 -10.74
N LEU A 93 2.37 7.71 -9.85
CA LEU A 93 1.02 7.61 -9.30
C LEU A 93 0.35 8.98 -9.36
N ASP A 94 -0.92 9.04 -9.74
CA ASP A 94 -1.68 10.29 -9.84
C ASP A 94 -2.94 10.23 -8.97
N SER A 95 -2.89 10.92 -7.84
CA SER A 95 -3.99 11.07 -6.88
C SER A 95 -4.68 9.75 -6.48
N VAL A 96 -3.91 8.85 -5.87
CA VAL A 96 -4.40 7.58 -5.34
C VAL A 96 -4.66 7.67 -3.84
N SER A 97 -5.50 6.79 -3.29
CA SER A 97 -5.73 6.71 -1.85
C SER A 97 -4.57 6.03 -1.10
N GLY A 98 -4.50 6.26 0.21
CA GLY A 98 -3.50 5.67 1.11
C GLY A 98 -3.53 4.15 1.13
N GLY A 99 -4.74 3.57 1.10
CA GLY A 99 -4.94 2.12 1.05
C GLY A 99 -4.83 1.49 -0.35
N SER A 100 -4.41 2.24 -1.37
CA SER A 100 -4.24 1.67 -2.71
C SER A 100 -3.02 0.76 -2.76
N ALA A 101 -3.18 -0.43 -3.36
CA ALA A 101 -2.07 -1.37 -3.53
C ALA A 101 -0.89 -0.76 -4.32
N ALA A 102 -1.17 0.21 -5.18
CA ALA A 102 -0.14 0.91 -5.96
C ALA A 102 0.73 1.81 -5.06
N LEU A 103 0.14 2.58 -4.15
CA LEU A 103 0.90 3.37 -3.17
C LEU A 103 1.67 2.47 -2.22
N GLN A 104 1.00 1.48 -1.64
CA GLN A 104 1.61 0.52 -0.72
C GLN A 104 2.78 -0.23 -1.38
N SER A 105 2.70 -0.57 -2.67
CA SER A 105 3.84 -1.19 -3.37
C SER A 105 5.04 -0.24 -3.48
N ILE A 106 4.80 1.07 -3.66
CA ILE A 106 5.87 2.07 -3.76
C ILE A 106 6.61 2.26 -2.43
N GLU A 107 5.97 2.07 -1.29
CA GLU A 107 6.60 2.21 0.05
C GLU A 107 7.88 1.40 0.19
N THR A 108 7.95 0.23 -0.44
CA THR A 108 9.16 -0.62 -0.45
C THR A 108 10.33 0.05 -1.16
N SER A 109 10.06 0.83 -2.21
CA SER A 109 11.08 1.60 -2.93
C SER A 109 11.58 2.78 -2.12
N PHE A 110 10.74 3.37 -1.28
CA PHE A 110 11.12 4.46 -0.37
C PHE A 110 11.69 3.97 0.97
N ALA A 111 11.50 2.69 1.30
CA ALA A 111 11.70 2.15 2.64
C ALA A 111 10.97 2.97 3.73
N GLN A 112 9.77 3.46 3.41
CA GLN A 112 8.96 4.35 4.25
C GLN A 112 7.51 3.88 4.24
N ASP A 113 6.86 3.92 5.41
CA ASP A 113 5.41 3.80 5.55
C ASP A 113 4.81 5.17 5.20
N LEU A 114 4.41 5.35 3.93
CA LEU A 114 3.99 6.64 3.39
C LEU A 114 2.56 6.97 3.80
N ASN A 115 1.70 5.96 3.93
CA ASN A 115 0.30 6.14 4.29
C ASN A 115 0.06 6.15 5.81
N GLY A 116 1.02 5.69 6.62
CA GLY A 116 0.97 5.64 8.07
C GLY A 116 0.19 4.46 8.64
N ASP A 117 0.06 3.35 7.90
CA ASP A 117 -0.68 2.16 8.33
C ASP A 117 0.16 1.19 9.20
N GLY A 118 1.43 1.52 9.42
CA GLY A 118 2.39 0.75 10.23
C GLY A 118 3.12 -0.33 9.44
N VAL A 119 2.87 -0.47 8.14
CA VAL A 119 3.51 -1.45 7.26
C VAL A 119 4.24 -0.72 6.12
N ILE A 120 5.41 -1.23 5.76
CA ILE A 120 6.08 -0.83 4.51
C ILE A 120 5.73 -1.89 3.48
N GLY A 121 4.99 -1.51 2.43
CA GLY A 121 4.55 -2.46 1.43
C GLY A 121 3.07 -2.78 1.53
N VAL A 122 2.59 -3.64 0.62
CA VAL A 122 1.23 -4.16 0.70
C VAL A 122 1.05 -4.98 1.99
N PRO A 123 0.11 -4.62 2.89
CA PRO A 123 -0.11 -5.35 4.14
C PRO A 123 -0.36 -6.82 3.89
N ASN A 124 0.28 -7.68 4.68
CA ASN A 124 0.13 -9.12 4.56
C ASN A 124 -0.14 -9.74 5.93
N VAL A 125 -1.37 -10.17 6.16
CA VAL A 125 -1.84 -10.70 7.44
C VAL A 125 -2.27 -12.15 7.25
N VAL A 126 -1.56 -13.08 7.90
CA VAL A 126 -2.00 -14.47 7.97
C VAL A 126 -3.20 -14.55 8.93
N ILE A 127 -4.35 -14.97 8.41
CA ILE A 127 -5.57 -15.16 9.18
C ILE A 127 -5.57 -16.57 9.79
N GLU A 128 -5.21 -17.57 8.99
CA GLU A 128 -5.27 -18.98 9.36
C GLU A 128 -4.23 -19.75 8.51
N THR A 129 -3.60 -20.80 9.08
CA THR A 129 -2.49 -21.53 8.42
C THR A 129 -2.47 -23.03 8.73
N SER A 130 -3.56 -23.58 9.25
CA SER A 130 -3.67 -24.99 9.61
C SER A 130 -4.08 -25.82 8.39
N GLY A 131 -3.64 -27.07 8.35
CA GLY A 131 -3.97 -27.96 7.24
C GLY A 131 -3.14 -27.66 5.99
N SER A 132 -3.76 -27.70 4.82
CA SER A 132 -3.01 -27.58 3.54
C SER A 132 -3.10 -26.20 2.89
N THR A 133 -4.05 -25.37 3.34
CA THR A 133 -4.27 -24.01 2.85
C THR A 133 -4.08 -23.00 3.98
N SER A 134 -3.41 -21.92 3.68
CA SER A 134 -3.33 -20.72 4.51
C SER A 134 -4.26 -19.66 3.93
N LEU A 135 -5.09 -19.08 4.79
CA LEU A 135 -5.90 -17.93 4.47
C LEU A 135 -5.10 -16.68 4.85
N VAL A 136 -4.79 -15.86 3.85
CA VAL A 136 -3.96 -14.67 4.04
C VAL A 136 -4.67 -13.46 3.47
N GLN A 137 -4.81 -12.39 4.23
CA GLN A 137 -5.19 -11.10 3.69
C GLN A 137 -3.95 -10.42 3.11
N THR A 138 -3.98 -10.12 1.81
CA THR A 138 -2.91 -9.36 1.13
C THR A 138 -3.52 -8.08 0.56
N GLY A 139 -3.10 -6.93 1.08
CA GLY A 139 -3.72 -5.65 0.84
C GLY A 139 -5.18 -5.68 1.27
N ASN A 140 -6.07 -5.45 0.29
CA ASN A 140 -7.50 -5.43 0.52
C ASN A 140 -8.21 -6.71 0.05
N VAL A 141 -7.52 -7.81 -0.21
CA VAL A 141 -8.12 -9.07 -0.71
C VAL A 141 -7.64 -10.27 0.10
N TYR A 142 -8.30 -11.42 -0.08
CA TYR A 142 -7.98 -12.67 0.59
C TYR A 142 -7.39 -13.71 -0.37
N GLN A 143 -6.21 -14.24 -0.05
CA GLN A 143 -5.49 -15.28 -0.79
C GLN A 143 -5.63 -16.63 -0.10
N LEU A 144 -5.75 -17.69 -0.91
CA LEU A 144 -5.87 -19.09 -0.48
C LEU A 144 -4.56 -19.83 -0.82
N ASN A 145 -3.49 -19.54 -0.08
CA ASN A 145 -2.14 -20.00 -0.42
C ASN A 145 -1.84 -21.39 0.14
N PRO A 146 -1.08 -22.26 -0.55
CA PRO A 146 -0.62 -23.51 0.04
C PRO A 146 0.28 -23.27 1.26
N VAL A 147 0.08 -24.01 2.36
CA VAL A 147 0.93 -23.92 3.57
C VAL A 147 2.39 -24.30 3.26
N GLY A 148 2.61 -25.19 2.29
CA GLY A 148 3.96 -25.58 1.81
C GLY A 148 4.70 -24.50 1.03
N GLY A 149 4.11 -23.31 0.85
CA GLY A 149 4.67 -22.20 0.08
C GLY A 149 4.13 -22.12 -1.35
N GLY A 150 4.33 -20.95 -1.97
CA GLY A 150 3.78 -20.61 -3.28
C GLY A 150 2.56 -19.69 -3.18
N THR A 151 2.01 -19.33 -4.33
CA THR A 151 0.83 -18.46 -4.44
C THR A 151 -0.35 -19.29 -4.88
N GLY A 152 -1.44 -19.25 -4.11
CA GLY A 152 -2.72 -19.82 -4.50
C GLY A 152 -3.66 -18.77 -5.09
N PRO A 153 -4.93 -19.12 -5.36
CA PRO A 153 -5.89 -18.18 -5.92
C PRO A 153 -6.36 -17.14 -4.90
N THR A 154 -6.81 -15.99 -5.40
CA THR A 154 -7.58 -15.02 -4.62
C THR A 154 -9.03 -15.49 -4.49
N ALA A 155 -9.60 -15.39 -3.29
CA ALA A 155 -11.01 -15.66 -3.07
C ALA A 155 -11.87 -14.60 -3.79
N LYS A 156 -12.88 -15.06 -4.54
CA LYS A 156 -13.71 -14.25 -5.42
C LYS A 156 -15.19 -14.49 -5.18
N TYR A 157 -15.97 -13.45 -5.42
CA TYR A 157 -17.42 -13.47 -5.45
C TYR A 157 -17.89 -12.94 -6.80
N LEU A 158 -18.68 -13.73 -7.53
CA LEU A 158 -19.13 -13.44 -8.89
C LEU A 158 -17.97 -13.07 -9.83
N GLY A 159 -16.84 -13.78 -9.68
CA GLY A 159 -15.63 -13.59 -10.49
C GLY A 159 -14.74 -12.41 -10.09
N SER A 160 -15.17 -11.55 -9.15
CA SER A 160 -14.39 -10.41 -8.66
C SER A 160 -13.76 -10.72 -7.31
N SER A 161 -12.55 -10.23 -7.05
CA SER A 161 -11.86 -10.45 -5.77
C SER A 161 -12.70 -9.95 -4.61
N ILE A 162 -12.83 -10.76 -3.56
CA ILE A 162 -13.51 -10.35 -2.34
C ILE A 162 -12.61 -9.34 -1.61
N THR A 163 -13.20 -8.22 -1.23
CA THR A 163 -12.49 -7.15 -0.50
C THR A 163 -12.84 -7.12 0.99
N VAL A 164 -11.95 -6.54 1.81
CA VAL A 164 -12.18 -6.41 3.25
C VAL A 164 -13.44 -5.57 3.50
N GLY A 165 -14.32 -6.05 4.37
CA GLY A 165 -15.56 -5.37 4.72
C GLY A 165 -16.68 -5.46 3.67
N GLN A 166 -16.47 -6.11 2.52
CA GLN A 166 -17.45 -6.21 1.44
C GLN A 166 -18.82 -6.77 1.89
N PHE A 167 -18.82 -7.69 2.86
CA PHE A 167 -20.01 -8.39 3.31
C PHE A 167 -20.46 -7.96 4.71
N GLY A 168 -20.48 -6.65 5.00
CA GLY A 168 -21.26 -6.09 6.13
C GLY A 168 -21.04 -6.79 7.48
N GLY A 169 -19.78 -6.93 7.91
CA GLY A 169 -19.41 -7.55 9.19
C GLY A 169 -19.00 -9.03 9.11
N TRP A 170 -19.20 -9.70 7.97
CA TRP A 170 -18.63 -11.03 7.73
C TRP A 170 -17.15 -10.94 7.38
N ALA A 171 -16.32 -11.71 8.07
CA ALA A 171 -14.89 -11.86 7.79
C ALA A 171 -14.53 -13.35 7.64
N PRO A 172 -13.61 -13.72 6.73
CA PRO A 172 -13.16 -15.09 6.62
C PRO A 172 -12.22 -15.41 7.78
N ILE A 173 -12.31 -16.64 8.31
CA ILE A 173 -11.58 -17.08 9.51
C ILE A 173 -10.73 -18.34 9.27
N GLY A 174 -10.87 -18.97 8.12
CA GLY A 174 -10.09 -20.13 7.72
C GLY A 174 -10.45 -20.60 6.32
N ALA A 175 -9.55 -21.34 5.68
CA ALA A 175 -9.81 -21.95 4.39
C ALA A 175 -9.08 -23.29 4.25
N GLU A 176 -9.68 -24.24 3.54
CA GLU A 176 -9.06 -25.54 3.28
C GLU A 176 -9.30 -25.99 1.85
N ALA A 177 -8.29 -26.62 1.26
CA ALA A 177 -8.37 -27.19 -0.08
C ALA A 177 -9.25 -28.44 -0.07
N THR A 178 -9.97 -28.64 -1.16
CA THR A 178 -10.82 -29.81 -1.41
C THR A 178 -10.45 -30.43 -2.75
N ALA A 179 -11.07 -31.57 -3.08
CA ALA A 179 -10.85 -32.21 -4.37
C ALA A 179 -11.24 -31.35 -5.59
N SER A 180 -12.12 -30.35 -5.42
CA SER A 180 -12.69 -29.56 -6.51
C SER A 180 -12.51 -28.03 -6.37
N GLY A 181 -11.72 -27.58 -5.38
CA GLY A 181 -11.57 -26.16 -5.07
C GLY A 181 -11.28 -25.94 -3.60
N TYR A 182 -11.93 -24.98 -2.95
CA TYR A 182 -11.69 -24.63 -1.54
C TYR A 182 -13.00 -24.49 -0.77
N GLN A 183 -12.93 -24.68 0.54
CA GLN A 183 -13.94 -24.23 1.48
C GLN A 183 -13.39 -23.05 2.28
N VAL A 184 -14.16 -21.98 2.41
CA VAL A 184 -13.79 -20.79 3.18
C VAL A 184 -14.82 -20.58 4.28
N ALA A 185 -14.38 -20.61 5.54
CA ALA A 185 -15.22 -20.38 6.70
C ALA A 185 -15.26 -18.87 7.02
N TRP A 186 -16.44 -18.38 7.39
CA TRP A 186 -16.69 -16.97 7.70
C TRP A 186 -17.40 -16.83 9.04
N LYS A 187 -17.12 -15.72 9.73
CA LYS A 187 -17.77 -15.34 10.99
C LYS A 187 -18.36 -13.94 10.88
N LEU A 188 -19.56 -13.76 11.43
CA LEU A 188 -20.18 -12.45 11.58
C LEU A 188 -19.65 -11.74 12.84
N ALA A 189 -19.15 -10.53 12.69
CA ALA A 189 -18.68 -9.73 13.82
C ALA A 189 -19.83 -9.45 14.81
N GLY A 190 -19.56 -9.62 16.11
CA GLY A 190 -20.52 -9.31 17.18
C GLY A 190 -21.68 -10.31 17.33
N ALA A 191 -21.71 -11.37 16.53
CA ALA A 191 -22.68 -12.46 16.65
C ALA A 191 -21.96 -13.81 16.64
N ASP A 192 -22.57 -14.81 17.28
CA ASP A 192 -22.10 -16.19 17.17
C ASP A 192 -22.73 -16.85 15.94
N GLN A 193 -22.42 -16.32 14.76
CA GLN A 193 -22.94 -16.81 13.48
C GLN A 193 -21.80 -17.11 12.50
N TYR A 194 -21.93 -18.24 11.81
CA TYR A 194 -20.92 -18.77 10.89
C TYR A 194 -21.55 -19.21 9.56
N THR A 195 -20.74 -19.19 8.51
CA THR A 195 -21.09 -19.78 7.21
C THR A 195 -19.83 -20.34 6.54
N VAL A 196 -19.99 -21.32 5.65
CA VAL A 196 -18.90 -21.83 4.80
C VAL A 196 -19.29 -21.66 3.35
N TRP A 197 -18.38 -21.11 2.55
CA TRP A 197 -18.55 -20.96 1.10
C TRP A 197 -17.66 -21.97 0.38
N SER A 198 -18.14 -22.53 -0.72
CA SER A 198 -17.31 -23.29 -1.65
C SER A 198 -16.82 -22.39 -2.76
N THR A 199 -15.58 -22.63 -3.18
CA THR A 199 -15.03 -22.07 -4.41
C THR A 199 -14.66 -23.16 -5.40
N ASP A 200 -14.50 -22.80 -6.67
CA ASP A 200 -13.74 -23.59 -7.63
C ASP A 200 -12.23 -23.53 -7.34
N THR A 201 -11.42 -24.20 -8.16
CA THR A 201 -9.95 -24.19 -8.05
C THR A 201 -9.29 -22.84 -8.35
N ASN A 202 -10.03 -21.90 -8.93
CA ASN A 202 -9.59 -20.53 -9.23
C ASN A 202 -10.06 -19.51 -8.18
N GLY A 203 -10.68 -19.98 -7.09
CA GLY A 203 -11.17 -19.17 -5.99
C GLY A 203 -12.52 -18.50 -6.21
N ASN A 204 -13.24 -18.78 -7.32
CA ASN A 204 -14.58 -18.24 -7.54
C ASN A 204 -15.61 -18.99 -6.72
N ASP A 205 -16.50 -18.27 -6.06
CA ASP A 205 -17.64 -18.87 -5.38
C ASP A 205 -18.48 -19.75 -6.32
N THR A 206 -18.79 -20.96 -5.87
CA THR A 206 -19.61 -21.92 -6.63
C THR A 206 -20.94 -22.19 -5.94
N VAL A 207 -20.94 -22.26 -4.61
CA VAL A 207 -22.11 -22.53 -3.77
C VAL A 207 -21.91 -21.88 -2.40
N LYS A 208 -22.94 -21.20 -1.88
CA LYS A 208 -23.06 -20.92 -0.45
C LYS A 208 -23.53 -22.20 0.25
N LEU A 209 -22.62 -22.93 0.88
CA LEU A 209 -22.91 -24.29 1.38
C LEU A 209 -23.80 -24.32 2.62
N LEU A 210 -23.86 -23.22 3.39
CA LEU A 210 -24.69 -23.07 4.59
C LEU A 210 -25.41 -21.71 4.61
N ASP A 211 -26.68 -21.71 5.02
CA ASP A 211 -27.28 -20.50 5.58
C ASP A 211 -26.68 -20.22 6.96
N SER A 212 -26.68 -18.96 7.41
CA SER A 212 -26.05 -18.55 8.66
C SER A 212 -26.53 -19.43 9.82
N VAL A 213 -25.62 -20.22 10.39
CA VAL A 213 -25.90 -21.08 11.55
C VAL A 213 -25.41 -20.38 12.81
N SER A 214 -26.21 -20.43 13.88
CA SER A 214 -25.77 -20.01 15.21
C SER A 214 -24.77 -21.04 15.76
N GLY A 215 -23.66 -20.58 16.34
CA GLY A 215 -22.80 -21.44 17.16
C GLY A 215 -23.55 -21.95 18.38
N GLY A 216 -23.15 -23.14 18.86
CA GLY A 216 -23.74 -23.83 20.00
C GLY A 216 -22.86 -23.78 21.25
#